data_AF-A0A7R9LKL9-F1
#
_entry.id   AF-A0A7R9LKL9-F1
#
_cell.length_a   1.000
_cell.length_b   1.000
_cell.length_c   1.000
_cell.angle_alpha   90.00
_cell.angle_beta   90.00
_cell.angle_gamma   90.00
#
_symmetry.space_group_name_H-M   'P 1'
#
loop_
_entity.id
_entity.type
_entity.pdbx_description
1 polymer ?
#
loop_
_entity_poly.entity_id
_entity_poly.type
_entity_poly.pdbx_seq_one_letter_code
_entity_poly.pdbx_strand_id
1 'polypeptide(L)'
;MNTAVYTFEGITVTMPLYRAVRNKYNFSKATGVVNVALIIVVILYLGIGLLGYLKYGADVGDVLTLSLPNEPLYNSVLVMYSCVICVSYPVQMYVTLQLLCPRVEYYLHELNMNTCLVTFCDYLLRALLLLLLYQI
;
A
#
# COMPACT_ATOMS: atom_id res chain seq x y z
N MET A 1 -17.97 4.75 6.81
CA MET A 1 -17.36 5.87 6.05
C MET A 1 -15.84 5.76 5.93
N ASN A 2 -15.11 5.33 6.97
CA ASN A 2 -13.64 5.14 6.89
C ASN A 2 -13.15 4.21 5.77
N THR A 3 -13.88 3.14 5.46
CA THR A 3 -13.42 2.12 4.49
C THR A 3 -13.43 2.62 3.04
N ALA A 4 -14.26 3.61 2.70
CA ALA A 4 -14.37 4.12 1.33
C ALA A 4 -13.21 5.06 0.95
N VAL A 5 -12.63 5.76 1.92
CA VAL A 5 -11.46 6.64 1.71
C VAL A 5 -10.20 5.80 1.49
N TYR A 6 -10.08 4.65 2.19
CA TYR A 6 -8.98 3.71 2.01
C TYR A 6 -8.91 3.12 0.59
N THR A 7 -10.05 2.96 -0.07
CA THR A 7 -10.10 2.48 -1.47
C THR A 7 -9.49 3.46 -2.47
N PHE A 8 -9.37 4.75 -2.11
CA PHE A 8 -8.74 5.76 -2.94
C PHE A 8 -7.21 5.87 -2.75
N GLU A 9 -6.59 5.17 -1.79
CA GLU A 9 -5.13 5.21 -1.62
C GLU A 9 -4.37 4.76 -2.88
N GLY A 10 -4.96 3.86 -3.66
CA GLY A 10 -4.41 3.41 -4.93
C GLY A 10 -4.20 4.51 -5.96
N ILE A 11 -4.93 5.64 -5.88
CA ILE A 11 -4.80 6.74 -6.84
C ILE A 11 -3.42 7.41 -6.73
N THR A 12 -2.89 7.50 -5.52
CA THR A 12 -1.60 8.13 -5.21
C THR A 12 -0.46 7.39 -5.91
N VAL A 13 -0.56 6.07 -6.01
CA VAL A 13 0.44 5.23 -6.68
C VAL A 13 0.24 5.12 -8.19
N THR A 14 -0.96 5.42 -8.71
CA THR A 14 -1.24 5.28 -10.16
C THR A 14 -0.45 6.26 -11.02
N MET A 15 -0.19 7.47 -10.54
CA MET A 15 0.53 8.50 -11.31
C MET A 15 2.03 8.19 -11.51
N PRO A 16 2.82 7.83 -10.48
CA PRO A 16 4.18 7.37 -10.70
C PRO A 16 4.23 6.06 -11.49
N LEU A 17 3.28 5.14 -11.27
CA LEU A 17 3.18 3.90 -12.04
C LEU A 17 2.94 4.17 -13.54
N TYR A 18 2.03 5.08 -13.87
CA TYR A 18 1.78 5.51 -15.26
C TYR A 18 3.04 6.08 -15.93
N ARG A 19 3.90 6.77 -15.17
CA ARG A 19 5.18 7.28 -15.67
C ARG A 19 6.22 6.16 -15.89
N ALA A 20 6.19 5.11 -15.07
CA ALA A 20 7.12 3.97 -15.17
C ALA A 20 6.80 3.01 -16.32
N VAL A 21 5.56 2.96 -16.82
CA VAL A 21 5.17 2.08 -17.93
C VAL A 21 5.69 2.61 -19.26
N ARG A 22 6.46 1.79 -19.98
CA ARG A 22 7.06 2.10 -21.29
C ARG A 22 6.03 2.56 -22.34
N ASN A 23 4.83 1.96 -22.34
CA ASN A 23 3.80 2.24 -23.32
C ASN A 23 2.50 2.74 -22.67
N LYS A 24 2.43 4.05 -22.47
CA LYS A 24 1.33 4.75 -21.78
C LYS A 24 -0.03 4.59 -22.46
N TYR A 25 -0.06 4.38 -23.78
CA TYR A 25 -1.30 4.22 -24.56
C TYR A 25 -2.10 2.96 -24.18
N ASN A 26 -1.42 1.93 -23.65
CA ASN A 26 -2.05 0.68 -23.23
C ASN A 26 -2.35 0.64 -21.72
N PHE A 27 -2.05 1.71 -20.98
CA PHE A 27 -2.31 1.76 -19.53
C PHE A 27 -3.80 1.91 -19.21
N SER A 28 -4.49 2.82 -19.94
CA SER A 28 -5.89 3.20 -19.66
C SER A 28 -6.92 2.59 -20.61
N LYS A 29 -6.52 1.70 -21.53
CA LYS A 29 -7.49 1.01 -22.40
C LYS A 29 -8.38 0.07 -21.58
N ALA A 30 -9.57 -0.24 -22.11
CA ALA A 30 -10.47 -1.23 -21.51
C ALA A 30 -9.82 -2.63 -21.38
N THR A 31 -8.87 -2.98 -22.27
CA THR A 31 -8.02 -4.18 -22.17
C THR A 31 -6.60 -3.85 -21.71
N GLY A 32 -6.43 -2.71 -21.04
CA GLY A 32 -5.14 -2.22 -20.57
C GLY A 32 -4.59 -3.04 -19.43
N VAL A 33 -3.29 -2.87 -19.18
CA VAL A 33 -2.52 -3.63 -18.17
C VAL A 33 -3.17 -3.55 -16.79
N VAL A 34 -3.71 -2.37 -16.43
CA VAL A 34 -4.35 -2.15 -15.13
C VAL A 34 -5.65 -2.93 -14.99
N ASN A 35 -6.52 -2.91 -16.02
CA ASN A 35 -7.81 -3.61 -15.94
C ASN A 35 -7.63 -5.13 -15.88
N VAL A 36 -6.70 -5.66 -16.68
CA VAL A 36 -6.37 -7.10 -16.65
C VAL A 36 -5.78 -7.50 -15.30
N ALA A 37 -4.84 -6.71 -14.75
CA ALA A 37 -4.26 -6.96 -13.44
C ALA A 37 -5.33 -6.94 -12.33
N LEU A 38 -6.24 -5.96 -12.36
CA LEU A 38 -7.35 -5.88 -11.41
C LEU A 38 -8.28 -7.09 -11.48
N ILE A 39 -8.67 -7.52 -12.68
CA ILE A 39 -9.53 -8.71 -12.85
C ILE A 39 -8.86 -9.96 -12.28
N ILE A 40 -7.57 -10.16 -12.56
CA ILE A 40 -6.82 -11.32 -12.03
C ILE A 40 -6.79 -11.28 -10.49
N VAL A 41 -6.46 -10.14 -9.90
CA VAL A 41 -6.40 -9.98 -8.44
C VAL A 41 -7.78 -10.22 -7.81
N VAL A 42 -8.85 -9.70 -8.41
CA VAL A 42 -10.23 -9.91 -7.94
C VAL A 42 -10.59 -11.39 -7.96
N ILE A 43 -10.29 -12.11 -9.05
CA ILE A 43 -10.57 -13.56 -9.14
C ILE A 43 -9.78 -14.33 -8.08
N LEU A 44 -8.50 -13.98 -7.88
CA LEU A 44 -7.66 -14.62 -6.86
C LEU A 44 -8.20 -14.38 -5.44
N TYR A 45 -8.54 -13.14 -5.10
CA TYR A 45 -9.09 -12.81 -3.78
C TYR A 45 -10.48 -13.40 -3.54
N LEU A 46 -11.35 -13.41 -4.56
CA LEU A 46 -12.64 -14.11 -4.48
C LEU A 46 -12.43 -15.61 -4.28
N GLY A 47 -11.49 -16.23 -4.99
CA GLY A 47 -11.17 -17.65 -4.84
C GLY A 47 -10.68 -17.97 -3.42
N ILE A 48 -9.73 -17.20 -2.89
CA ILE A 48 -9.21 -17.37 -1.53
C ILE A 48 -10.31 -17.12 -0.50
N GLY A 49 -11.13 -16.08 -0.68
CA GLY A 49 -12.24 -15.74 0.22
C GLY A 49 -13.32 -16.83 0.26
N LEU A 50 -13.71 -17.37 -0.91
CA LEU A 50 -14.67 -18.46 -1.00
C LEU A 50 -14.15 -19.75 -0.38
N LEU A 51 -12.89 -20.12 -0.66
CA LEU A 51 -12.26 -21.30 -0.05
C LEU A 51 -12.09 -21.15 1.46
N GLY A 52 -11.76 -19.94 1.94
CA GLY A 52 -11.70 -19.60 3.36
C GLY A 52 -13.06 -19.78 4.03
N TYR A 53 -14.12 -19.25 3.43
CA TYR A 53 -15.49 -19.40 3.94
C TYR A 53 -15.96 -20.87 3.94
N LEU A 54 -15.65 -21.64 2.89
CA LEU A 54 -16.00 -23.06 2.84
C LEU A 54 -15.27 -23.88 3.92
N LYS A 55 -14.05 -23.49 4.31
CA LYS A 55 -13.23 -24.23 5.29
C LYS A 55 -13.60 -23.92 6.74
N TYR A 56 -13.91 -22.67 7.05
CA TYR A 56 -14.18 -22.19 8.42
C TYR A 56 -15.67 -21.92 8.69
N GLY A 57 -16.52 -21.90 7.66
CA GLY A 57 -17.96 -21.73 7.79
C GLY A 57 -18.36 -20.35 8.35
N ALA A 58 -19.41 -20.34 9.15
CA ALA A 58 -19.94 -19.12 9.78
C ALA A 58 -19.09 -18.59 10.95
N ASP A 59 -18.05 -19.32 11.37
CA ASP A 59 -17.13 -18.96 12.47
C ASP A 59 -15.85 -18.24 11.97
N VAL A 60 -15.85 -17.75 10.73
CA VAL A 60 -14.77 -16.89 10.22
C VAL A 60 -14.76 -15.58 11.01
N GLY A 61 -13.71 -15.36 11.81
CA GLY A 61 -13.46 -14.06 12.44
C GLY A 61 -13.07 -12.99 11.42
N ASP A 62 -13.14 -11.71 11.82
CA ASP A 62 -12.83 -10.53 10.99
C ASP A 62 -11.46 -10.59 10.31
N VAL A 63 -10.52 -11.35 10.88
CA VAL A 63 -9.20 -11.59 10.33
C VAL A 63 -9.00 -13.09 10.16
N LEU A 64 -8.92 -13.52 8.89
CA LEU A 64 -8.77 -14.93 8.53
C LEU A 64 -7.58 -15.57 9.27
N THR A 65 -6.44 -14.87 9.34
CA THR A 65 -5.20 -15.33 9.98
C THR A 65 -5.33 -15.57 11.49
N LEU A 66 -6.27 -14.92 12.19
CA LEU A 66 -6.50 -15.14 13.63
C LEU A 66 -7.44 -16.31 13.92
N SER A 67 -8.17 -16.81 12.91
CA SER A 67 -9.08 -17.94 13.04
C SER A 67 -8.42 -19.29 12.73
N LEU A 68 -7.11 -19.31 12.47
CA LEU A 68 -6.37 -20.52 12.11
C LEU A 68 -6.08 -21.38 13.36
N PRO A 69 -6.31 -22.70 13.31
CA PRO A 69 -5.90 -23.62 14.37
C PRO A 69 -4.36 -23.65 14.50
N ASN A 70 -3.87 -23.87 15.73
CA ASN A 70 -2.43 -23.95 16.07
C ASN A 70 -1.77 -25.25 15.58
N GLU A 71 -1.78 -25.44 14.27
CA GLU A 71 -1.13 -26.54 13.57
C GLU A 71 0.16 -26.02 12.89
N PRO A 72 1.24 -26.81 12.82
CA PRO A 72 2.56 -26.32 12.40
C PRO A 72 2.58 -25.78 10.96
N LEU A 73 1.71 -26.32 10.09
CA LEU A 73 1.58 -25.87 8.70
C LEU A 73 0.92 -24.49 8.60
N TYR A 74 -0.07 -24.22 9.44
CA TYR A 74 -0.79 -22.94 9.51
C TYR A 74 0.08 -21.85 10.15
N ASN A 75 0.87 -22.20 11.16
CA ASN A 75 1.84 -21.29 11.77
C ASN A 75 2.93 -20.83 10.78
N SER A 76 3.36 -21.71 9.87
CA SER A 76 4.31 -21.35 8.80
C SER A 76 3.74 -20.26 7.86
N VAL A 77 2.45 -20.36 7.52
CA VAL A 77 1.76 -19.34 6.70
C VAL A 77 1.69 -18.00 7.43
N LEU A 78 1.43 -18.00 8.74
CA LEU A 78 1.43 -16.80 9.57
C LEU A 78 2.79 -16.11 9.61
N VAL A 79 3.88 -16.88 9.72
CA VAL A 79 5.25 -16.36 9.66
C VAL A 79 5.55 -15.77 8.29
N MET A 80 5.19 -16.48 7.21
CA MET A 80 5.38 -15.97 5.84
C MET A 80 4.59 -14.68 5.61
N TYR A 81 3.35 -14.62 6.08
CA TYR A 81 2.50 -13.43 6.00
C TYR A 81 3.09 -12.25 6.78
N SER A 82 3.60 -12.50 7.98
CA SER A 82 4.29 -11.48 8.78
C SER A 82 5.52 -10.92 8.07
N CYS A 83 6.33 -11.78 7.43
CA CYS A 83 7.45 -11.34 6.59
C CYS A 83 7.00 -10.46 5.41
N VAL A 84 5.90 -10.81 4.73
CA VAL A 84 5.34 -10.00 3.64
C VAL A 84 4.94 -8.62 4.13
N ILE A 85 4.30 -8.53 5.29
CA ILE A 85 3.91 -7.24 5.90
C ILE A 85 5.14 -6.41 6.22
N CYS A 86 6.16 -6.99 6.85
CA CYS A 86 7.41 -6.31 7.17
C CYS A 86 8.09 -5.69 5.93
N VAL A 87 7.98 -6.34 4.77
CA VAL A 87 8.54 -5.82 3.51
C VAL A 87 7.61 -4.82 2.83
N SER A 88 6.29 -4.98 2.99
CA SER A 88 5.29 -4.13 2.34
C SER A 88 5.27 -2.71 2.90
N TYR A 89 5.45 -2.54 4.22
CA TYR A 89 5.46 -1.22 4.86
C TYR A 89 6.57 -0.28 4.34
N PRO A 90 7.86 -0.68 4.26
CA PRO A 90 8.91 0.15 3.67
C PRO A 90 8.63 0.55 2.22
N VAL A 91 8.07 -0.36 1.42
CA VAL A 91 7.75 -0.11 0.00
C VAL A 91 6.64 0.95 -0.12
N GLN A 92 5.59 0.86 0.71
CA GLN A 92 4.53 1.87 0.76
C GLN A 92 5.08 3.23 1.18
N MET A 93 5.95 3.27 2.20
CA MET A 93 6.60 4.51 2.65
C MET A 93 7.45 5.16 1.56
N TYR A 94 8.20 4.35 0.79
CA TYR A 94 9.05 4.87 -0.28
C TYR A 94 8.23 5.64 -1.33
N VAL A 95 7.09 5.08 -1.77
CA VAL A 95 6.23 5.74 -2.75
C VAL A 95 5.62 7.02 -2.18
N THR A 96 5.20 7.01 -0.91
CA THR A 96 4.67 8.21 -0.23
C THR A 96 5.72 9.31 -0.12
N LEU A 97 6.95 8.98 0.25
CA LEU A 97 8.06 9.94 0.33
C LEU A 97 8.37 10.58 -1.03
N GLN A 98 8.42 9.78 -2.09
CA GLN A 98 8.67 10.29 -3.44
C GLN A 98 7.62 11.29 -3.94
N LEU A 99 6.38 11.17 -3.45
CA LEU A 99 5.28 12.06 -3.83
C LEU A 99 5.19 13.30 -2.93
N LEU A 100 5.52 13.15 -1.65
CA LEU A 100 5.38 14.22 -0.66
C LEU A 100 6.57 15.20 -0.66
N CYS A 101 7.81 14.71 -0.68
CA CYS A 101 9.04 15.53 -0.66
C CYS A 101 9.03 16.68 -1.71
N PRO A 102 8.84 16.43 -3.01
CA PRO A 102 8.90 17.51 -4.01
C PRO A 102 7.76 18.53 -3.83
N ARG A 103 6.65 18.13 -3.23
CA ARG A 103 5.51 19.00 -2.97
C ARG A 103 5.79 19.93 -1.79
N VAL A 104 6.42 19.40 -0.74
CA VAL A 104 6.89 20.17 0.42
C VAL A 104 7.98 21.15 0.00
N GLU A 105 8.97 20.71 -0.78
CA GLU A 105 10.02 21.58 -1.31
C GLU A 105 9.46 22.73 -2.16
N TYR A 106 8.46 22.46 -3.00
CA TYR A 106 7.79 23.49 -3.80
C TYR A 106 7.13 24.57 -2.92
N TYR A 107 6.33 24.16 -1.93
CA TYR A 107 5.67 25.11 -1.02
C TYR A 107 6.66 25.92 -0.19
N LEU A 108 7.77 25.31 0.24
CA LEU A 108 8.79 26.00 1.05
C LEU A 108 9.61 27.00 0.21
N HIS A 109 9.85 26.70 -1.07
CA HIS A 109 10.51 27.62 -2.00
C HIS A 109 9.61 28.82 -2.35
N GLU A 110 8.29 28.63 -2.41
CA GLU A 110 7.32 29.72 -2.59
C GLU A 110 7.29 30.69 -1.40
N LEU A 111 7.60 30.20 -0.19
CA LEU A 111 7.75 31.01 1.02
C LEU A 111 9.11 31.73 1.13
N ASN A 112 9.97 31.65 0.10
CA ASN A 112 11.27 32.30 0.02
C ASN A 112 12.18 32.01 1.24
N MET A 113 12.06 30.81 1.82
CA MET A 113 12.82 30.41 3.00
C MET A 113 14.20 29.86 2.64
N ASN A 114 15.18 30.08 3.54
CA ASN A 114 16.57 29.65 3.36
C ASN A 114 16.69 28.15 3.05
N THR A 115 17.60 27.80 2.14
CA THR A 115 17.86 26.41 1.70
C THR A 115 18.08 25.44 2.86
N CYS A 116 18.73 25.88 3.95
CA CYS A 116 18.95 25.08 5.16
C CYS A 116 17.65 24.70 5.89
N LEU A 117 16.67 25.60 5.94
CA LEU A 117 15.39 25.38 6.62
C LEU A 117 14.51 24.40 5.83
N VAL A 118 14.60 24.44 4.50
CA VAL A 118 13.95 23.46 3.60
C VAL A 118 14.50 22.07 3.84
N THR A 119 15.83 21.91 3.90
CA THR A 119 16.44 20.60 4.13
C THR A 119 16.12 20.07 5.54
N PHE A 120 16.16 20.94 6.56
CA PHE A 120 15.82 20.56 7.93
C PHE A 120 14.36 20.11 8.05
N CYS A 121 13.43 20.80 7.37
CA CYS A 121 12.02 20.43 7.35
C CYS A 121 11.78 19.08 6.65
N ASP A 122 12.50 18.77 5.56
CA ASP A 122 12.41 17.47 4.89
C ASP A 122 12.86 16.32 5.81
N TYR A 123 13.97 16.50 6.54
CA TYR A 123 14.43 15.51 7.52
C TYR A 123 13.48 15.36 8.71
N LEU A 124 12.92 16.47 9.21
CA LEU A 124 11.94 16.45 10.30
C LEU A 124 10.66 15.73 9.88
N LEU A 125 10.20 15.97 8.65
CA LEU A 125 8.99 15.37 8.11
C LEU A 125 9.19 13.87 7.84
N ARG A 126 10.36 13.46 7.35
CA ARG A 126 10.76 12.04 7.25
C ARG A 126 10.80 11.36 8.63
N ALA A 127 11.34 12.05 9.65
CA ALA A 127 11.41 11.52 11.01
C ALA A 127 10.02 11.41 11.65
N LEU A 128 9.14 12.40 11.46
CA LEU A 128 7.77 12.39 11.96
C LEU A 128 6.91 11.31 11.29
N LEU A 129 7.06 11.11 9.98
CA LEU A 129 6.39 10.03 9.26
C LEU A 129 6.82 8.65 9.78
N LEU A 130 8.12 8.44 10.01
CA LEU A 130 8.63 7.19 10.56
C LEU A 130 8.13 6.94 11.99
N LEU A 131 8.02 7.99 12.82
CA LEU A 131 7.49 7.90 14.18
C LEU A 131 5.98 7.61 14.23
N LEU A 132 5.19 8.25 13.37
CA LEU A 132 3.75 7.98 13.26
C LEU A 132 3.48 6.55 12.77
N LEU A 133 4.29 6.04 11.85
CA LEU A 133 4.14 4.70 11.29
C LEU A 133 4.56 3.59 12.28
N TYR A 134 5.37 3.93 13.29
CA TYR A 134 5.74 3.01 14.37
C TYR A 134 4.70 2.95 15.50
N GLN A 135 3.77 3.93 15.57
CA GLN A 135 2.72 3.99 16.60
C GLN A 135 1.36 3.41 16.14
N ILE A 136 1.25 3.00 14.87
CA ILE A 136 0.11 2.29 14.28
C ILE A 136 0.50 0.82 14.10
#